data_AF-A0A2L1WAK8-F1
#
_entry.id   AF-A0A2L1WAK8-F1
#
_cell.length_a   1.000
_cell.length_b   1.000
_cell.length_c   1.000
_cell.angle_alpha   90.00
_cell.angle_beta   90.00
_cell.angle_gamma   90.00
#
_symmetry.space_group_name_H-M   'P 1'
#
loop_
_entity.id
_entity.type
_entity.pdbx_description
1 polymer ?
#
loop_
_entity_poly.entity_id
_entity_poly.type
_entity_poly.pdbx_seq_one_letter_code
_entity_poly.pdbx_strand_id
1 'polypeptide(L)' 'MKLEIARTLFLVGGLALTTVAVAAWEQPKTVVFSQSELAEQCALPREVKPQQQAKVQPDHDLLLFLFGMRQGLRPFG' A
#
# COMPACT_ATOMS: atom_id res chain seq x y z
N MET A 1 -4.36 -0.90 52.09
CA MET A 1 -4.83 -0.40 50.77
C MET A 1 -6.28 -0.79 50.58
N LYS A 2 -7.14 0.11 50.09
CA LYS A 2 -8.59 -0.12 50.00
C LYS A 2 -8.92 -0.77 48.65
N LEU A 3 -9.58 -1.93 48.67
CA LEU A 3 -9.92 -2.69 47.44
C LEU A 3 -10.71 -1.86 46.43
N GLU A 4 -11.58 -0.97 46.91
CA GLU A 4 -12.36 -0.07 46.05
C GLU A 4 -11.49 0.91 45.26
N ILE A 5 -10.42 1.44 45.87
CA ILE A 5 -9.49 2.36 45.19
C ILE A 5 -8.72 1.62 44.10
N ALA A 6 -8.30 0.37 44.35
CA ALA A 6 -7.62 -0.42 43.33
C ALA A 6 -8.52 -0.68 42.13
N ARG A 7 -9.78 -1.08 42.37
CA ARG A 7 -10.76 -1.37 41.32
C ARG A 7 -11.03 -0.14 40.45
N THR A 8 -11.25 1.03 41.04
CA THR A 8 -11.50 2.25 40.26
C THR A 8 -10.28 2.66 39.46
N LEU A 9 -9.07 2.56 40.02
CA LEU A 9 -7.84 2.83 39.30
C LEU A 9 -7.64 1.91 38.10
N PHE A 10 -7.90 0.61 38.26
CA PHE A 10 -7.81 -0.34 37.14
C PHE A 10 -8.85 -0.05 36.05
N LEU A 11 -10.09 0.25 36.43
CA LEU A 11 -11.14 0.57 35.47
C LEU A 11 -10.82 1.84 34.68
N VAL A 12 -10.43 2.92 35.36
CA VAL A 12 -10.09 4.20 34.71
C VAL A 12 -8.83 4.05 33.85
N GLY A 13 -7.81 3.34 34.34
CA GLY A 13 -6.58 3.09 33.58
C GLY A 13 -6.83 2.27 32.31
N GLY A 14 -7.65 1.22 32.40
CA GLY A 14 -8.05 0.42 31.24
C GLY A 14 -8.86 1.24 30.23
N LEU A 15 -9.78 2.09 30.71
CA LEU A 15 -10.58 2.95 29.84
C LEU A 15 -9.71 3.99 29.12
N ALA A 16 -8.75 4.59 29.82
CA ALA A 16 -7.80 5.52 29.21
C ALA A 16 -6.94 4.82 28.14
N LEU A 17 -6.39 3.64 28.45
CA LEU A 17 -5.53 2.90 27.53
C LEU A 17 -6.28 2.46 26.26
N THR A 18 -7.50 1.95 26.42
CA THR A 18 -8.36 1.55 25.28
C THR A 18 -8.73 2.74 24.41
N THR A 19 -9.02 3.90 25.01
CA THR A 19 -9.30 5.13 24.27
C THR A 19 -8.09 5.56 23.43
N VAL A 20 -6.89 5.54 24.02
CA VAL A 20 -5.65 5.87 23.29
C VAL A 20 -5.37 4.86 22.17
N ALA A 21 -5.54 3.56 22.44
CA ALA A 21 -5.31 2.51 21.45
C ALA A 21 -6.24 2.65 20.24
N VAL A 22 -7.52 2.94 20.46
CA VAL A 22 -8.50 3.18 19.40
C VAL A 22 -8.18 4.48 18.65
N ALA A 23 -7.80 5.54 19.36
CA ALA A 23 -7.45 6.82 18.72
C ALA A 23 -6.17 6.72 17.87
N ALA A 24 -5.21 5.89 18.27
CA ALA A 24 -3.99 5.64 17.52
C ALA A 24 -4.16 4.60 16.39
N TRP A 25 -5.35 3.97 16.29
CA TRP A 25 -5.60 2.95 15.27
C TRP A 25 -5.85 3.59 13.91
N GLU A 26 -4.82 3.66 13.10
CA GLU A 26 -4.92 4.05 11.69
C GLU A 26 -5.05 2.79 10.81
N GLN A 27 -6.15 2.68 10.06
CA GLN A 27 -6.30 1.60 9.09
C GLN A 27 -5.43 1.90 7.86
N PRO A 28 -4.40 1.09 7.55
CA PRO A 28 -3.51 1.36 6.43
C PRO A 28 -4.29 1.25 5.12
N LYS A 29 -4.36 2.36 4.38
CA LYS A 29 -4.91 2.36 3.02
C LYS A 29 -3.89 1.74 2.07
N THR A 30 -4.38 1.02 1.07
CA THR A 30 -3.53 0.52 -0.02
C THR A 30 -3.00 1.71 -0.81
N VAL A 31 -1.70 2.01 -0.66
CA VAL A 31 -1.01 3.06 -1.40
C VAL A 31 0.09 2.43 -2.26
N VAL A 32 0.25 2.93 -3.49
CA VAL A 32 1.34 2.49 -4.37
C VAL A 32 2.59 3.28 -3.99
N PHE A 33 3.58 2.60 -3.42
CA PHE A 33 4.87 3.21 -3.14
C PHE A 33 5.65 3.37 -4.45
N SER A 34 5.80 4.61 -4.92
CA SER A 34 6.53 4.94 -6.15
C SER A 34 8.02 5.24 -5.93
N GLN A 35 8.44 5.46 -4.67
CA GLN A 35 9.81 5.86 -4.31
C GLN A 35 10.59 4.69 -3.71
N SER A 36 11.10 3.80 -4.57
CA SER A 36 11.95 2.68 -4.14
C SER A 36 13.35 3.10 -3.71
N GLU A 37 13.78 4.34 -3.94
CA GLU A 37 15.11 4.84 -3.53
C GLU A 37 15.22 5.10 -2.02
N LEU A 38 14.10 5.25 -1.31
CA LEU A 38 14.02 5.37 0.16
C LEU A 38 13.94 3.99 0.86
N ALA A 39 14.16 2.91 0.11
CA ALA A 39 14.10 1.52 0.57
C ALA A 39 15.04 1.20 1.75
N GLU A 40 16.08 1.98 1.98
CA GLU A 40 16.95 1.82 3.16
C GLU A 40 16.24 2.18 4.48
N GLN A 41 15.17 2.98 4.43
CA GLN A 41 14.40 3.40 5.60
C GLN A 41 13.19 2.50 5.88
N CYS A 42 12.77 1.68 4.92
CA CYS A 42 11.58 0.83 5.01
C CYS A 42 11.89 -0.56 4.45
N ALA A 43 11.68 -1.60 5.26
CA ALA A 43 11.84 -2.98 4.80
C ALA A 43 10.95 -3.24 3.57
N LEU A 44 11.58 -3.54 2.43
CA LEU A 44 10.83 -3.90 1.24
C LEU A 44 10.03 -5.19 1.50
N PRO A 45 8.80 -5.30 0.97
CA PRO A 45 8.05 -6.55 1.01
C PRO A 45 8.89 -7.70 0.46
N ARG A 46 8.82 -8.88 1.09
CA ARG A 46 9.59 -10.07 0.67
C ARG A 46 9.38 -10.45 -0.81
N GLU A 47 8.25 -10.04 -1.38
CA GLU A 47 7.83 -10.29 -2.76
C GLU A 47 8.09 -9.10 -3.69
N VAL A 48 9.12 -8.27 -3.47
CA VAL A 48 9.56 -7.33 -4.52
C VAL A 48 10.14 -8.16 -5.65
N LYS A 49 9.27 -8.49 -6.63
CA LYS A 49 9.67 -8.99 -7.93
C LYS A 49 10.76 -8.06 -8.46
N PRO A 50 11.98 -8.54 -8.75
CA PRO A 50 13.10 -7.69 -9.10
C PRO A 50 12.73 -6.82 -10.30
N GLN A 51 12.48 -5.53 -10.03
CA GLN A 51 12.19 -4.51 -11.03
C GLN A 51 13.37 -4.37 -12.02
N GLN A 52 14.57 -4.77 -11.60
CA GLN A 52 15.78 -4.81 -12.45
C GLN A 52 15.72 -5.80 -13.64
N GLN A 53 14.73 -6.68 -13.75
CA GLN A 53 14.67 -7.66 -14.85
C GLN A 53 13.35 -7.71 -15.63
N ALA A 54 12.39 -6.83 -15.33
CA ALA A 54 11.34 -6.57 -16.31
C ALA A 54 11.95 -5.67 -17.38
N LYS A 55 12.54 -6.26 -18.42
CA LYS A 55 12.83 -5.55 -19.66
C LYS A 55 11.47 -5.11 -20.20
N VAL A 56 10.98 -3.94 -19.77
CA VAL A 56 9.71 -3.33 -20.22
C VAL A 56 9.94 -2.81 -21.63
N GLN A 57 10.18 -3.73 -22.55
CA GLN A 57 10.14 -3.46 -23.97
C GLN A 57 8.75 -3.89 -24.41
N PRO A 58 7.95 -3.00 -25.01
CA PRO A 58 6.64 -3.38 -25.49
C PRO A 58 6.80 -4.56 -26.44
N ASP A 59 5.98 -5.59 -26.23
CA ASP A 59 6.00 -6.77 -27.07
C ASP A 59 5.78 -6.33 -28.54
N HIS A 60 6.44 -7.00 -29.47
CA HIS A 60 6.29 -6.67 -30.89
C HIS A 60 4.83 -6.83 -31.33
N ASP A 61 4.12 -7.79 -30.72
CA ASP A 61 2.70 -8.01 -30.96
C ASP A 61 1.84 -6.86 -30.45
N LEU A 62 2.20 -6.23 -29.32
CA LEU A 62 1.50 -5.05 -28.82
C LEU A 62 1.69 -3.85 -29.75
N LEU A 63 2.91 -3.67 -30.27
CA LEU A 63 3.18 -2.61 -31.24
C LEU A 63 2.41 -2.85 -32.55
N LEU A 64 2.43 -4.07 -33.09
CA LEU A 64 1.68 -4.44 -34.29
C LEU A 64 0.16 -4.23 -34.10
N PHE A 65 -0.38 -4.60 -32.95
CA PHE A 65 -1.78 -4.38 -32.61
C PHE A 65 -2.16 -2.90 -32.58
N LEU A 66 -1.36 -2.05 -31.92
CA LEU A 66 -1.58 -0.60 -31.86
C LEU A 66 -1.50 0.05 -33.26
N PHE A 67 -0.55 -0.38 -34.10
CA PHE A 67 -0.47 0.07 -35.48
C PHE A 67 -1.67 -0.38 -36.31
N GLY A 68 -2.12 -1.64 -36.16
CA GLY A 68 -3.32 -2.16 -36.83
C GLY A 68 -4.59 -1.40 -36.45
N MET A 69 -4.80 -1.13 -35.16
CA MET A 69 -5.93 -0.31 -34.70
C MET A 69 -5.90 1.10 -35.30
N ARG A 70 -4.73 1.76 -35.30
CA ARG A 70 -4.59 3.10 -35.90
C ARG A 70 -4.85 3.11 -37.40
N GLN A 71 -4.56 2.02 -38.10
CA GLN A 71 -4.84 1.90 -39.53
C GLN A 71 -6.31 1.57 -39.82
N GLY A 72 -6.95 0.72 -39.00
CA GLY A 72 -8.38 0.39 -39.12
C GLY A 72 -9.34 1.52 -38.73
N LEU A 73 -8.87 2.50 -37.95
CA LEU A 73 -9.63 3.71 -37.61
C LEU A 73 -9.56 4.81 -38.68
N ARG A 74 -8.84 4.59 -39.79
CA ARG A 74 -8.91 5.50 -40.94
C ARG A 74 -10.23 5.29 -41.65
N PRO A 75 -11.05 6.33 -41.88
CA PRO A 75 -12.23 6.20 -42.72
C PRO A 75 -11.79 5.71 -44.10
N PHE A 76 -12.48 4.69 -44.62
CA PHE A 76 -12.38 4.37 -46.03
C PHE A 76 -13.13 5.47 -46.80
N GLY A 77 -12.38 6.46 -47.28
CA GLY A 77 -12.91 7.59 -48.06
C GLY A 77 -13.18 8.83 -47.23
#